data_AF-A0A2D7BSQ0-F1
#
_entry.id   AF-A0A2D7BSQ0-F1
#
_cell.length_a   1.000
_cell.length_b   1.000
_cell.length_c   1.000
_cell.angle_alpha   90.00
_cell.angle_beta   90.00
_cell.angle_gamma   90.00
#
_symmetry.space_group_name_H-M   'P 1'
#
loop_
_entity.id
_entity.type
_entity.pdbx_description
1 polymer ?
#
loop_
_entity_poly.entity_id
_entity_poly.type
_entity_poly.pdbx_seq_one_letter_code
_entity_poly.pdbx_strand_id
1 'polypeptide(L)'
;MEKDRIIRVSDNLKKEIANFIQTSNLKDSAGFISINHVETSRDLSKAKVYFSTINSDLSEKDLEKFLNENSWKIRKSLSNLLPIKKVPELRFFYDSHIENVRKMDSLFDSLD
;
A
#
# COMPACT_ATOMS: atom_id res chain seq x y z
N MET A 1 -7.81 -23.79 -3.31
CA MET A 1 -9.24 -23.39 -3.35
C MET A 1 -9.56 -22.18 -2.47
N GLU A 2 -9.26 -22.17 -1.16
CA GLU A 2 -9.44 -20.96 -0.30
C GLU A 2 -8.28 -19.96 -0.43
N LYS A 3 -7.03 -20.45 -0.33
CA LYS A 3 -5.82 -19.63 -0.42
C LYS A 3 -5.72 -18.87 -1.76
N ASP A 4 -6.07 -19.53 -2.86
CA ASP A 4 -6.06 -18.93 -4.21
C ASP A 4 -7.13 -17.84 -4.38
N ARG A 5 -8.21 -17.89 -3.60
CA ARG A 5 -9.23 -16.84 -3.59
C ARG A 5 -8.70 -15.61 -2.85
N ILE A 6 -8.07 -15.81 -1.69
CA ILE A 6 -7.46 -14.73 -0.91
C ILE A 6 -6.37 -14.04 -1.72
N ILE A 7 -5.47 -14.81 -2.36
CA ILE A 7 -4.40 -14.27 -3.20
C ILE A 7 -4.98 -13.39 -4.31
N ARG A 8 -6.00 -13.87 -5.04
CA ARG A 8 -6.67 -13.08 -6.09
C ARG A 8 -7.30 -11.79 -5.55
N VAL A 9 -7.89 -11.83 -4.36
CA VAL A 9 -8.44 -10.63 -3.71
C VAL A 9 -7.33 -9.66 -3.35
N SER A 10 -6.24 -10.13 -2.75
CA SER A 10 -5.08 -9.32 -2.39
C SER A 10 -4.43 -8.66 -3.62
N ASP A 11 -4.29 -9.39 -4.72
CA ASP A 11 -3.72 -8.86 -5.98
C ASP A 11 -4.63 -7.79 -6.61
N ASN A 12 -5.95 -8.03 -6.61
CA ASN A 12 -6.90 -7.04 -7.11
C ASN A 12 -6.91 -5.79 -6.23
N LEU A 13 -6.92 -5.94 -4.90
CA LEU A 13 -6.82 -4.81 -3.97
C LEU A 13 -5.53 -4.02 -4.21
N LYS A 14 -4.38 -4.69 -4.37
CA LYS A 14 -3.10 -4.03 -4.65
C LYS A 14 -3.19 -3.13 -5.89
N LYS A 15 -3.72 -3.66 -6.99
CA LYS A 15 -3.86 -2.92 -8.27
C LYS A 15 -4.80 -1.73 -8.14
N GLU A 16 -5.99 -1.93 -7.58
CA GLU A 16 -7.00 -0.87 -7.47
C GLU A 16 -6.60 0.22 -6.47
N ILE A 17 -5.96 -0.13 -5.35
CA ILE A 17 -5.45 0.86 -4.39
C ILE A 17 -4.35 1.70 -5.05
N ALA A 18 -3.42 1.08 -5.78
CA ALA A 18 -2.37 1.80 -6.50
C ALA A 18 -2.95 2.76 -7.54
N ASN A 19 -3.93 2.30 -8.33
CA ASN A 19 -4.61 3.12 -9.32
C ASN A 19 -5.36 4.30 -8.67
N PHE A 20 -6.09 4.05 -7.59
CA PHE A 20 -6.79 5.10 -6.84
C PHE A 20 -5.82 6.17 -6.33
N ILE A 21 -4.72 5.77 -5.68
CA ILE A 21 -3.76 6.72 -5.12
C ILE A 21 -3.14 7.57 -6.24
N GLN A 22 -2.76 6.96 -7.37
CA GLN A 22 -2.17 7.67 -8.51
C GLN A 22 -3.12 8.67 -9.18
N THR A 23 -4.41 8.36 -9.23
CA THR A 23 -5.44 9.21 -9.86
C THR A 23 -6.08 10.22 -8.92
N SER A 24 -5.88 10.05 -7.61
CA SER A 24 -6.42 10.95 -6.58
C SER A 24 -5.52 12.16 -6.33
N ASN A 25 -6.10 13.24 -5.80
CA ASN A 25 -5.37 14.41 -5.33
C ASN A 25 -4.59 14.16 -4.02
N LEU A 26 -4.42 12.90 -3.59
CA LEU A 26 -3.62 12.55 -2.41
C LEU A 26 -2.10 12.73 -2.66
N LYS A 27 -1.72 13.03 -3.91
CA LYS A 27 -0.34 13.14 -4.38
C LYS A 27 0.40 14.40 -3.90
N ASP A 28 -0.31 15.51 -3.72
CA ASP A 28 0.30 16.84 -3.58
C ASP A 28 1.13 17.03 -2.29
N SER A 29 0.90 16.20 -1.26
CA SER A 29 1.71 16.22 -0.02
C SER A 29 2.42 14.89 0.27
N ALA A 30 2.04 13.79 -0.38
CA ALA A 30 2.50 12.46 -0.02
C ALA A 30 3.61 11.90 -0.94
N GLY A 31 3.98 12.63 -2.00
CA GLY A 31 4.98 12.19 -2.97
C GLY A 31 4.47 11.04 -3.86
N PHE A 32 5.38 10.30 -4.47
CA PHE A 32 5.03 9.13 -5.28
C PHE A 32 4.89 7.88 -4.42
N ILE A 33 3.65 7.53 -4.06
CA ILE A 33 3.35 6.33 -3.26
C ILE A 33 3.29 5.08 -4.17
N SER A 34 4.03 4.05 -3.79
CA SER A 34 3.99 2.71 -4.38
C SER A 34 3.36 1.71 -3.39
N ILE A 35 2.47 0.85 -3.88
CA ILE A 35 1.92 -0.26 -3.08
C ILE A 35 2.75 -1.52 -3.33
N ASN A 36 3.46 -1.98 -2.30
CA ASN A 36 4.40 -3.09 -2.40
C ASN A 36 3.69 -4.43 -2.22
N HIS A 37 2.85 -4.54 -1.20
CA HIS A 37 2.19 -5.79 -0.84
C HIS A 37 0.84 -5.56 -0.17
N VAL A 38 -0.08 -6.53 -0.29
CA VAL A 38 -1.37 -6.53 0.41
C VAL A 38 -1.59 -7.91 1.02
N GLU A 39 -1.81 -7.95 2.33
CA GLU A 39 -2.18 -9.16 3.05
C GLU A 39 -3.64 -9.08 3.46
N THR A 40 -4.47 -10.00 2.96
CA THR A 40 -5.89 -10.06 3.31
C THR A 40 -6.16 -11.18 4.32
N SER A 41 -6.97 -10.91 5.34
CA SER A 41 -7.37 -11.90 6.34
C SER A 41 -8.18 -13.03 5.71
N ARG A 42 -8.19 -14.21 6.35
CA ARG A 42 -8.86 -15.42 5.82
C ARG A 42 -10.36 -15.23 5.58
N ASP A 43 -11.00 -14.43 6.43
CA ASP A 43 -12.42 -14.07 6.34
C ASP A 43 -12.71 -12.88 5.41
N LEU A 44 -11.67 -12.34 4.74
CA LEU A 44 -11.73 -11.15 3.88
C LEU A 44 -12.30 -9.90 4.57
N SER A 45 -12.24 -9.82 5.90
CA SER A 45 -12.76 -8.68 6.65
C SER A 45 -11.76 -7.53 6.75
N LYS A 46 -10.45 -7.83 6.73
CA LYS A 46 -9.35 -6.86 6.90
C LYS A 46 -8.25 -7.09 5.85
N ALA A 47 -7.59 -6.00 5.46
CA ALA A 47 -6.42 -6.04 4.60
C ALA A 47 -5.34 -5.08 5.10
N LYS A 48 -4.13 -5.60 5.28
CA LYS A 48 -2.93 -4.79 5.52
C LYS A 48 -2.32 -4.42 4.19
N VAL A 49 -2.01 -3.15 4.01
CA VAL A 49 -1.47 -2.59 2.77
C VAL A 49 -0.10 -2.01 3.08
N TYR A 50 0.94 -2.61 2.52
CA TYR A 50 2.32 -2.17 2.68
C TYR A 50 2.69 -1.26 1.51
N PHE A 51 3.20 -0.06 1.82
CA PHE A 51 3.51 0.95 0.81
C PHE A 51 4.87 1.60 1.08
N SER A 52 5.46 2.17 0.04
CA SER A 52 6.67 2.99 0.12
C SER A 52 6.44 4.31 -0.62
N THR A 53 7.28 5.31 -0.39
CA THR A 53 7.21 6.58 -1.12
C THR A 53 8.56 6.96 -1.72
N ILE A 54 8.51 7.75 -2.79
CA ILE A 54 9.66 8.43 -3.39
C ILE A 54 9.37 9.92 -3.38
N ASN A 55 10.32 10.72 -2.90
CA ASN A 55 10.25 12.19 -2.83
C ASN A 55 9.02 12.70 -2.06
N SER A 56 8.80 12.19 -0.84
CA SER A 56 7.80 12.75 0.07
C SER A 56 8.44 13.74 1.03
N ASP A 57 7.74 14.85 1.27
CA ASP A 57 8.09 15.84 2.30
C ASP A 57 7.56 15.46 3.70
N LEU A 58 6.76 14.39 3.79
CA LEU A 58 6.18 13.90 5.03
C LEU A 58 7.04 12.78 5.64
N SER A 59 7.02 12.68 6.97
CA SER A 59 7.62 11.53 7.65
C SER A 59 6.81 10.25 7.37
N GLU A 60 7.46 9.09 7.50
CA GLU A 60 6.81 7.78 7.34
C GLU A 60 5.53 7.66 8.19
N LYS A 61 5.59 8.14 9.44
CA LYS A 61 4.46 8.12 10.37
C LYS A 61 3.32 9.02 9.93
N ASP A 62 3.64 10.20 9.40
CA ASP A 62 2.63 11.14 8.90
C ASP A 62 1.96 10.60 7.63
N LEU A 63 2.72 9.93 6.77
CA LEU A 63 2.19 9.24 5.59
C LEU A 63 1.26 8.09 5.97
N GLU A 64 1.67 7.23 6.90
CA GLU A 64 0.81 6.17 7.42
C GLU A 64 -0.49 6.74 7.98
N LYS A 65 -0.39 7.78 8.82
CA LYS A 65 -1.55 8.45 9.41
C LYS A 65 -2.46 9.00 8.33
N PHE A 66 -1.92 9.75 7.38
CA PHE A 66 -2.65 10.36 6.27
C PHE A 66 -3.42 9.33 5.43
N LEU A 67 -2.77 8.22 5.04
CA LEU A 67 -3.42 7.15 4.27
C LEU A 67 -4.47 6.41 5.10
N ASN A 68 -4.22 6.17 6.38
CA ASN A 68 -5.18 5.54 7.27
C ASN A 68 -6.42 6.43 7.52
N GLU A 69 -6.27 7.74 7.66
CA GLU A 69 -7.38 8.70 7.76
C GLU A 69 -8.21 8.77 6.48
N ASN A 70 -7.58 8.57 5.31
CA ASN A 70 -8.26 8.54 4.01
C ASN A 70 -8.67 7.13 3.56
N SER A 71 -8.41 6.09 4.37
CA SER A 71 -8.69 4.68 4.03
C SER A 71 -10.16 4.42 3.66
N TRP A 72 -11.09 5.15 4.26
CA TRP A 72 -12.53 5.03 3.97
C TRP A 72 -12.87 5.54 2.55
N LYS A 73 -12.21 6.60 2.07
CA LYS A 73 -12.40 7.13 0.71
C LYS A 73 -11.91 6.12 -0.32
N ILE A 74 -10.74 5.56 -0.05
CA ILE A 74 -10.14 4.49 -0.85
C ILE A 74 -11.11 3.31 -0.92
N ARG A 75 -11.60 2.81 0.24
CA ARG A 75 -12.60 1.74 0.30
C ARG A 75 -13.86 2.04 -0.50
N LYS A 76 -14.40 3.26 -0.39
CA LYS A 76 -15.63 3.67 -1.09
C LYS A 76 -15.43 3.70 -2.61
N SER A 77 -14.27 4.12 -3.08
CA SER A 77 -13.95 4.06 -4.50
C SER A 77 -13.83 2.61 -4.99
N LEU A 78 -13.09 1.78 -4.24
CA LEU A 78 -12.91 0.37 -4.56
C LEU A 78 -14.23 -0.42 -4.58
N SER A 79 -15.19 -0.09 -3.71
CA SER A 79 -16.49 -0.77 -3.70
C SER A 79 -17.32 -0.53 -4.95
N ASN A 80 -17.04 0.56 -5.68
CA ASN A 80 -17.72 0.84 -6.95
C ASN A 80 -17.04 0.13 -8.13
N LEU A 81 -15.77 -0.26 -7.98
CA LEU A 81 -14.95 -0.85 -9.04
C LEU A 81 -14.90 -2.38 -8.97
N LEU A 82 -14.85 -2.94 -7.75
CA LEU A 82 -14.67 -4.37 -7.55
C LEU A 82 -16.03 -5.07 -7.38
N PRO A 83 -16.28 -6.21 -8.06
CA PRO A 83 -17.49 -7.01 -7.89
C PRO A 83 -17.40 -7.88 -6.61
N ILE A 84 -17.12 -7.24 -5.46
CA ILE A 84 -17.02 -7.90 -4.16
C ILE A 84 -18.10 -7.36 -3.22
N LYS A 85 -18.75 -8.26 -2.47
CA LYS A 85 -19.83 -7.89 -1.53
C LYS A 85 -19.39 -6.85 -0.49
N LYS A 86 -18.12 -6.90 -0.07
CA LYS A 86 -17.57 -6.01 0.93
C LYS A 86 -16.07 -5.84 0.67
N VAL A 87 -15.64 -4.59 0.50
CA VAL A 87 -14.21 -4.24 0.53
C VAL A 87 -13.73 -4.41 1.98
N PRO A 88 -12.62 -5.14 2.22
CA PRO A 88 -12.04 -5.28 3.55
C PRO A 88 -11.69 -3.93 4.17
N GLU A 89 -11.56 -3.90 5.49
CA GLU A 89 -10.98 -2.75 6.19
C GLU A 89 -9.50 -2.62 5.83
N LEU A 90 -9.13 -1.50 5.21
CA LEU A 90 -7.77 -1.24 4.76
C LEU A 90 -6.99 -0.57 5.89
N ARG A 91 -5.80 -1.09 6.18
CA ARG A 91 -4.85 -0.47 7.11
C ARG A 91 -3.49 -0.37 6.44
N PHE A 92 -2.94 0.83 6.38
CA PHE A 92 -1.71 1.15 5.68
C PHE A 92 -0.52 1.11 6.64
N PHE A 93 0.57 0.51 6.16
CA PHE A 93 1.84 0.36 6.86
C PHE A 93 2.96 0.75 5.90
N TYR A 94 3.88 1.58 6.36
CA TYR A 94 5.07 1.93 5.62
C TYR A 94 6.02 0.74 5.60
N ASP A 95 6.52 0.41 4.42
CA ASP A 95 7.44 -0.68 4.19
C ASP A 95 8.87 -0.21 4.44
N SER A 96 9.26 -0.19 5.72
CA SER A 96 10.61 0.17 6.17
C SER A 96 11.69 -0.83 5.72
N HIS A 97 11.31 -1.94 5.08
CA HIS A 97 12.28 -2.92 4.58
C HIS A 97 13.10 -2.44 3.38
N ILE A 98 12.75 -1.30 2.75
CA ILE A 98 13.53 -0.69 1.65
C ILE A 98 14.69 0.18 2.14
N GLU A 99 14.69 0.63 3.40
CA GLU A 99 15.70 1.57 3.88
C GLU A 99 17.07 0.93 4.18
N ASN A 100 17.14 -0.40 4.26
CA ASN A 100 18.39 -1.13 4.45
C ASN A 100 19.14 -1.48 3.16
N VAL A 101 18.59 -1.23 1.97
CA VAL A 101 19.30 -1.54 0.71
C VAL A 101 20.27 -0.42 0.31
N ARG A 102 19.94 0.86 0.60
CA ARG A 102 20.84 1.99 0.27
C ARG A 102 22.09 2.10 1.14
N LYS A 103 22.14 1.41 2.28
CA LYS A 103 23.37 1.25 3.08
C LYS A 103 24.26 0.10 2.60
N MET A 104 23.73 -0.83 1.82
CA MET A 104 24.52 -1.96 1.30
C MET A 104 25.35 -1.56 0.08
N ASP A 105 24.89 -0.59 -0.72
CA ASP A 105 25.69 -0.06 -1.84
C ASP A 105 26.97 0.66 -1.37
N SER A 106 27.02 1.15 -0.12
CA SER A 106 28.23 1.79 0.45
C SER A 106 29.28 0.80 0.95
N LEU A 107 28.96 -0.50 1.04
CA LEU A 107 29.87 -1.55 1.51
C LEU A 107 30.49 -2.37 0.36
N PHE A 108 29.96 -2.28 -0.85
CA PHE A 108 30.53 -2.96 -2.03
C PHE A 108 31.60 -2.14 -2.75
N ASP A 109 31.72 -0.84 -2.47
CA ASP A 109 32.76 0.04 -3.03
C ASP A 109 34.13 -0.06 -2.33
N SER A 110 34.28 -1.00 -1.38
CA SER A 110 35.53 -1.26 -0.63
C SER A 110 36.22 -2.58 -1.01
N LEU A 111 35.79 -3.23 -2.10
CA LEU A 111 36.33 -4.51 -2.55
C LEU A 111 37.09 -4.45 -3.89
N ASP A 112 37.46 -3.25 -4.34
CA ASP A 112 38.48 -3.06 -5.40
C ASP A 112 39.75 -2.41 -4.82
#